data_AF-A0A535UP59-F1
#
_entry.id   AF-A0A535UP59-F1
#
_cell.length_a   1.000
_cell.length_b   1.000
_cell.length_c   1.000
_cell.angle_alpha   90.00
_cell.angle_beta   90.00
_cell.angle_gamma   90.00
#
_symmetry.space_group_name_H-M   'P 1'
#
loop_
_entity.id
_entity.type
_entity.pdbx_description
1 polymer ?
#
loop_
_entity_poly.entity_id
_entity_poly.type
_entity_poly.pdbx_seq_one_letter_code
_entity_poly.pdbx_strand_id
1 'polypeptide(L)'
;MNDAILEDLVNSQQLVIAMLRVSGEDASARVGAWDLRDIAAHLAATERDCYVPRIRAIAGGENPTLGIFNNDGADFSGIHLDDALDEWTATRLMLIGYVRTLDENQRSGLTGLHERYGNVTVDRYLEIALAHDRDHLRGLERLAGQLTR
;
A
#
# COMPACT_ATOMS: atom_id res chain seq x y z
N MET A 1 -4.27 19.57 11.48
CA MET A 1 -4.09 18.17 11.06
C MET A 1 -4.36 18.11 9.57
N ASN A 2 -3.39 17.72 8.74
CA ASN A 2 -3.54 17.75 7.29
C ASN A 2 -4.00 16.38 6.77
N ASP A 3 -5.29 16.25 6.48
CA ASP A 3 -5.88 15.01 5.96
C ASP A 3 -5.60 14.79 4.45
N ALA A 4 -4.89 15.70 3.79
CA ALA A 4 -4.52 15.55 2.37
C ALA A 4 -3.78 14.24 2.09
N ILE A 5 -2.97 13.73 3.03
CA ILE A 5 -2.29 12.44 2.87
C ILE A 5 -3.28 11.27 2.77
N LEU A 6 -4.41 11.35 3.46
CA LEU A 6 -5.45 10.31 3.43
C LEU A 6 -6.20 10.34 2.09
N GLU A 7 -6.47 11.53 1.57
CA GLU A 7 -7.06 11.71 0.24
C GLU A 7 -6.10 11.22 -0.86
N ASP A 8 -4.82 11.57 -0.77
CA ASP A 8 -3.78 11.10 -1.69
C ASP A 8 -3.68 9.57 -1.72
N LEU A 9 -3.79 8.90 -0.57
CA LEU A 9 -3.81 7.44 -0.48
C LEU A 9 -5.04 6.81 -1.14
N VAL A 10 -6.22 7.43 -1.02
CA VAL A 10 -7.41 6.95 -1.74
C VAL A 10 -7.21 7.14 -3.24
N ASN A 11 -6.76 8.32 -3.65
CA ASN A 11 -6.55 8.66 -5.05
C ASN A 11 -5.51 7.75 -5.71
N SER A 12 -4.37 7.50 -5.05
CA SER A 12 -3.34 6.59 -5.56
C SER A 12 -3.84 5.17 -5.70
N GLN A 13 -4.59 4.66 -4.70
CA GLN A 13 -5.20 3.34 -4.77
C GLN A 13 -6.16 3.22 -5.96
N GLN A 14 -7.06 4.20 -6.15
CA GLN A 14 -8.04 4.17 -7.25
C GLN A 14 -7.35 4.22 -8.63
N LEU A 15 -6.28 5.00 -8.77
CA LEU A 15 -5.50 5.03 -10.02
C LEU A 15 -4.81 3.70 -10.30
N VAL A 16 -4.22 3.06 -9.28
CA VAL A 16 -3.60 1.74 -9.43
C VAL A 16 -4.65 0.68 -9.81
N ILE A 17 -5.80 0.66 -9.14
CA ILE A 17 -6.93 -0.24 -9.46
C ILE A 17 -7.38 -0.06 -10.91
N ALA A 18 -7.57 1.19 -11.35
CA ALA A 18 -7.99 1.47 -12.72
C ALA A 18 -6.97 0.94 -13.74
N MET A 19 -5.68 1.17 -13.50
CA MET A 19 -4.61 0.70 -14.39
C MET A 19 -4.50 -0.82 -14.43
N LEU A 20 -4.67 -1.50 -13.29
CA LEU A 20 -4.69 -2.97 -13.23
C LEU A 20 -5.87 -3.55 -14.01
N ARG A 21 -7.05 -2.94 -13.90
CA ARG A 21 -8.24 -3.39 -14.64
C ARG A 21 -8.12 -3.17 -16.14
N VAL A 22 -7.64 -2.00 -16.57
CA VAL A 22 -7.41 -1.71 -18.00
C VAL A 22 -6.37 -2.66 -18.60
N SER A 23 -5.31 -2.96 -17.85
CA SER A 23 -4.26 -3.88 -18.31
C SER A 23 -4.69 -5.36 -18.22
N GLY A 24 -5.75 -5.67 -17.47
CA GLY A 24 -6.22 -7.02 -17.16
C GLY A 24 -6.76 -7.81 -18.35
N GLU A 25 -7.03 -7.14 -19.48
CA GLU A 25 -7.44 -7.80 -20.73
C GLU A 25 -6.28 -8.55 -21.41
N ASP A 26 -5.03 -8.16 -21.12
CA ASP A 26 -3.83 -8.82 -21.64
C ASP A 26 -3.27 -9.82 -20.63
N ALA A 27 -3.48 -11.11 -20.87
CA ALA A 27 -2.97 -12.18 -20.02
C ALA A 27 -1.42 -12.26 -19.96
N SER A 28 -0.71 -11.57 -20.86
CA SER A 28 0.75 -11.48 -20.89
C SER A 28 1.31 -10.26 -20.15
N ALA A 29 0.44 -9.36 -19.68
CA ALA A 29 0.80 -8.15 -18.94
C ALA A 29 1.62 -8.47 -17.67
N ARG A 30 2.82 -7.88 -17.60
CA ARG A 30 3.76 -8.07 -16.47
C ARG A 30 4.47 -6.76 -16.14
N VAL A 31 4.73 -6.52 -14.84
CA VAL A 31 5.68 -5.50 -14.37
C VAL A 31 6.86 -6.22 -13.72
N GLY A 32 8.00 -6.26 -14.42
CA GLY A 32 9.11 -7.11 -14.01
C GLY A 32 8.73 -8.59 -14.05
N ALA A 33 8.82 -9.29 -12.91
CA ALA A 33 8.47 -10.70 -12.81
C ALA A 33 6.99 -10.97 -12.48
N TRP A 34 6.22 -9.93 -12.13
CA TRP A 34 4.89 -10.07 -11.55
C TRP A 34 3.79 -9.83 -12.59
N ASP A 35 2.73 -10.67 -12.59
CA ASP A 35 1.49 -10.29 -13.29
C ASP A 35 0.66 -9.32 -12.46
N LEU A 36 -0.42 -8.87 -13.08
CA LEU A 36 -1.37 -7.95 -12.47
C LEU A 36 -2.05 -8.56 -11.24
N ARG A 37 -2.23 -9.89 -11.16
CA ARG A 37 -2.75 -10.54 -9.94
C ARG A 37 -1.69 -10.53 -8.84
N ASP A 38 -0.45 -10.85 -9.17
CA ASP A 38 0.66 -10.79 -8.22
C ASP A 38 0.80 -9.38 -7.62
N ILE A 39 0.70 -8.33 -8.45
CA ILE A 39 0.74 -6.93 -8.01
C ILE A 39 -0.45 -6.61 -7.08
N ALA A 40 -1.67 -6.99 -7.46
CA ALA A 40 -2.85 -6.74 -6.64
C ALA A 40 -2.78 -7.46 -5.29
N ALA A 41 -2.37 -8.74 -5.30
CA ALA A 41 -2.19 -9.56 -4.10
C ALA A 41 -1.10 -8.99 -3.20
N HIS A 42 0.02 -8.54 -3.77
CA HIS A 42 1.09 -7.85 -3.05
C HIS A 42 0.59 -6.58 -2.35
N LEU A 43 -0.19 -5.74 -3.03
CA LEU A 43 -0.72 -4.51 -2.46
C LEU A 43 -1.70 -4.78 -1.31
N ALA A 44 -2.60 -5.75 -1.49
CA ALA A 44 -3.52 -6.19 -0.44
C ALA A 44 -2.77 -6.74 0.79
N ALA A 45 -1.82 -7.65 0.57
CA ALA A 45 -1.01 -8.24 1.64
C ALA A 45 -0.16 -7.19 2.36
N THR A 46 0.45 -6.26 1.62
CA THR A 46 1.24 -5.18 2.22
C THR A 46 0.38 -4.28 3.10
N GLU A 47 -0.83 -3.91 2.65
CA GLU A 47 -1.75 -3.12 3.47
C GLU A 47 -2.12 -3.84 4.76
N ARG A 48 -2.53 -5.11 4.65
CA ARG A 48 -3.02 -5.95 5.75
C ARG A 48 -1.92 -6.31 6.76
N ASP A 49 -0.78 -6.78 6.27
CA ASP A 49 0.25 -7.43 7.10
C ASP A 49 1.39 -6.48 7.46
N CYS A 50 1.57 -5.38 6.73
CA CYS A 50 2.60 -4.39 7.01
C CYS A 50 1.99 -3.10 7.56
N TYR A 51 1.18 -2.39 6.79
CA TYR A 51 0.77 -1.03 7.14
C TYR A 51 -0.16 -1.00 8.35
N VAL A 52 -1.23 -1.79 8.35
CA VAL A 52 -2.21 -1.83 9.45
C VAL A 52 -1.57 -2.14 10.80
N PRO A 53 -0.83 -3.26 11.01
CA PRO A 53 -0.28 -3.58 12.32
C PRO A 53 0.78 -2.57 12.77
N ARG A 54 1.63 -2.07 11.86
CA ARG A 54 2.70 -1.13 12.21
C ARG A 54 2.14 0.24 12.61
N ILE A 55 1.15 0.75 11.88
CA ILE A 55 0.50 2.02 12.21
C ILE A 55 -0.23 1.91 13.56
N ARG A 56 -0.92 0.80 13.82
CA ARG A 56 -1.57 0.56 15.12
C ARG A 56 -0.57 0.51 16.26
N ALA A 57 0.55 -0.19 16.09
CA ALA A 57 1.59 -0.29 17.12
C ALA A 57 2.24 1.07 17.43
N ILE A 58 2.53 1.88 16.40
CA ILE A 58 3.06 3.24 16.58
C ILE A 58 2.03 4.11 17.32
N ALA A 59 0.78 4.15 16.83
CA ALA A 59 -0.30 4.95 17.43
C ALA A 59 -0.67 4.52 18.85
N GLY A 60 -0.45 3.24 19.20
CA GLY A 60 -0.59 2.67 20.54
C GLY A 60 0.56 3.01 21.49
N GLY A 61 1.64 3.62 20.99
CA GLY A 61 2.80 3.99 21.80
C GLY A 61 3.75 2.83 22.11
N GLU A 62 3.68 1.74 21.34
CA GLU A 62 4.50 0.54 21.57
C GLU A 62 5.98 0.74 21.21
N ASN A 63 6.31 1.81 20.48
CA ASN A 63 7.65 2.09 19.96
C ASN A 63 8.30 0.88 19.24
N PRO A 64 7.64 0.30 18.23
CA PRO A 64 8.07 -0.95 17.63
C PRO A 64 9.37 -0.79 16.81
N THR A 65 10.22 -1.82 16.80
CA THR A 65 11.29 -1.97 15.81
C THR A 65 10.73 -2.61 14.55
N LEU A 66 10.89 -1.96 13.40
CA LEU A 66 10.28 -2.31 12.13
C LEU A 66 11.35 -2.71 11.11
N GLY A 67 11.42 -4.00 10.81
CA GLY A 67 12.28 -4.52 9.73
C GLY A 67 11.73 -4.23 8.34
N ILE A 68 12.53 -4.54 7.32
CA ILE A 68 12.05 -4.57 5.93
C ILE A 68 10.90 -5.57 5.81
N PHE A 69 9.83 -5.15 5.13
CA PHE A 69 8.73 -6.03 4.74
C PHE A 69 8.86 -6.34 3.27
N ASN A 70 8.83 -7.63 2.93
CA ASN A 70 8.74 -8.12 1.57
C ASN A 70 7.73 -9.28 1.52
N ASN A 71 7.22 -9.54 0.33
CA ASN A 71 6.42 -10.73 0.04
C ASN A 71 7.29 -11.76 -0.72
N ASP A 72 8.59 -11.78 -0.45
CA ASP A 72 9.53 -12.70 -1.09
C ASP A 72 9.13 -14.15 -0.73
N GLY A 73 8.88 -14.97 -1.76
CA GLY A 73 8.42 -16.35 -1.57
C GLY A 73 6.94 -16.48 -1.15
N ALA A 74 6.16 -15.39 -1.14
CA ALA A 74 4.72 -15.49 -1.01
C ALA A 74 4.13 -16.24 -2.22
N ASP A 75 3.23 -17.18 -1.94
CA ASP A 75 2.47 -17.87 -2.97
C ASP A 75 1.14 -17.13 -3.18
N PHE A 76 1.06 -16.35 -4.25
CA PHE A 76 -0.18 -15.69 -4.67
C PHE A 76 -1.00 -16.56 -5.63
N SER A 77 -0.65 -17.84 -5.80
CA SER A 77 -1.45 -18.76 -6.61
C SER A 77 -2.87 -18.89 -6.04
N GLY A 78 -3.85 -18.87 -6.93
CA GLY A 78 -5.27 -18.93 -6.55
C GLY A 78 -5.88 -17.61 -6.07
N ILE A 79 -5.10 -16.53 -5.92
CA ILE A 79 -5.66 -15.20 -5.65
C ILE A 79 -6.18 -14.61 -6.95
N HIS A 80 -7.47 -14.27 -6.98
CA HIS A 80 -8.09 -13.59 -8.11
C HIS A 80 -7.85 -12.08 -8.03
N LEU A 81 -7.76 -11.44 -9.21
CA LEU A 81 -7.49 -10.01 -9.32
C LEU A 81 -8.51 -9.19 -8.52
N ASP A 82 -9.80 -9.37 -8.78
CA ASP A 82 -10.84 -8.57 -8.15
C ASP A 82 -10.92 -8.81 -6.63
N ASP A 83 -10.74 -10.06 -6.17
CA ASP A 83 -10.72 -10.37 -4.72
C ASP A 83 -9.59 -9.61 -4.01
N ALA A 84 -8.40 -9.54 -4.61
CA ALA A 84 -7.28 -8.80 -4.06
C ALA A 84 -7.52 -7.27 -4.06
N LEU A 85 -8.13 -6.74 -5.13
CA LEU A 85 -8.46 -5.31 -5.20
C LEU A 85 -9.55 -4.92 -4.19
N ASP A 86 -10.53 -5.78 -3.97
CA ASP A 86 -11.58 -5.61 -2.97
C ASP A 86 -11.00 -5.66 -1.55
N GLU A 87 -10.12 -6.63 -1.27
CA GLU A 87 -9.41 -6.71 0.02
C GLU A 87 -8.57 -5.46 0.27
N TRP A 88 -7.80 -5.01 -0.72
CA TRP A 88 -6.97 -3.81 -0.59
C TRP A 88 -7.83 -2.56 -0.34
N THR A 89 -8.94 -2.42 -1.06
CA THR A 89 -9.88 -1.31 -0.90
C THR A 89 -10.48 -1.30 0.50
N ALA A 90 -11.02 -2.43 0.95
CA ALA A 90 -11.61 -2.55 2.28
C ALA A 90 -10.58 -2.25 3.38
N THR A 91 -9.37 -2.79 3.26
CA THR A 91 -8.30 -2.62 4.25
C THR A 91 -7.83 -1.16 4.33
N ARG A 92 -7.64 -0.50 3.18
CA ARG A 92 -7.26 0.93 3.12
C ARG A 92 -8.32 1.81 3.75
N LEU A 93 -9.60 1.58 3.46
CA LEU A 93 -10.70 2.37 4.03
C LEU A 93 -10.78 2.18 5.56
N MET A 94 -10.59 0.95 6.06
CA MET A 94 -10.51 0.68 7.50
C MET A 94 -9.33 1.40 8.16
N LEU A 95 -8.15 1.36 7.54
CA LEU A 95 -6.96 2.05 8.05
C LEU A 95 -7.17 3.57 8.10
N ILE A 96 -7.70 4.17 7.03
CA ILE A 96 -8.02 5.60 6.98
C ILE A 96 -9.06 5.98 8.04
N GLY A 97 -10.10 5.15 8.21
CA GLY A 97 -11.10 5.33 9.26
C GLY A 97 -10.46 5.34 10.65
N TYR A 98 -9.55 4.41 10.92
CA TYR A 98 -8.78 4.36 12.16
C TYR A 98 -7.91 5.62 12.35
N VAL A 99 -7.12 6.01 11.34
CA VAL A 99 -6.22 7.19 11.44
C VAL A 99 -7.00 8.47 11.70
N ARG A 100 -8.21 8.62 11.16
CA ARG A 100 -9.07 9.78 11.43
C ARG A 100 -9.51 9.90 12.90
N THR A 101 -9.45 8.82 13.66
CA THR A 101 -9.77 8.83 15.11
C THR A 101 -8.58 9.19 15.99
N LEU A 102 -7.36 9.21 15.44
CA LEU A 102 -6.15 9.47 16.19
C LEU A 102 -5.98 10.96 16.49
N ASP A 103 -5.51 11.27 17.70
CA ASP A 103 -5.10 12.62 18.05
C ASP A 103 -3.72 13.00 17.46
N GLU A 104 -3.32 14.26 17.63
CA GLU A 104 -2.06 14.79 17.11
C GLU A 104 -0.83 14.07 17.68
N ASN A 105 -0.85 13.68 18.96
CA ASN A 105 0.26 12.97 19.57
C ASN A 105 0.37 11.55 19.00
N GLN A 106 -0.75 10.86 18.81
CA GLN A 106 -0.77 9.53 18.20
C GLN A 106 -0.34 9.56 16.72
N ARG A 107 -0.67 10.63 15.99
CA ARG A 107 -0.29 10.76 14.57
C ARG A 107 1.16 11.15 14.36
N SER A 108 1.64 12.13 15.12
CA SER A 108 2.90 12.81 14.82
C SER A 108 3.88 12.85 15.99
N GLY A 109 3.45 12.52 17.21
CA GLY A 109 4.31 12.51 18.41
C GLY A 109 4.93 11.15 18.71
N LEU A 110 4.16 10.07 18.57
CA LEU A 110 4.60 8.70 18.79
C LEU A 110 5.38 8.16 17.59
N THR A 111 6.40 7.35 17.86
CA THR A 111 7.30 6.81 16.82
C THR A 111 7.52 5.32 17.00
N GLY A 112 7.88 4.63 15.92
CA GLY A 112 8.61 3.36 15.91
C GLY A 112 9.95 3.52 15.21
N LEU A 113 10.86 2.56 15.36
CA LEU A 113 12.18 2.57 14.73
C LEU A 113 12.22 1.67 13.50
N HIS A 114 12.22 2.25 12.31
CA HIS A 114 12.35 1.52 11.05
C HIS A 114 13.80 1.36 10.63
N GLU A 115 14.19 0.13 10.27
CA GLU A 115 15.57 -0.22 9.90
C GLU A 115 16.14 0.71 8.81
N ARG A 116 15.34 1.02 7.79
CA ARG A 116 15.75 1.92 6.69
C ARG A 116 15.55 3.41 6.96
N TYR A 117 14.49 3.78 7.68
CA TYR A 117 13.99 5.16 7.74
C TYR A 117 14.23 5.84 9.09
N GLY A 118 14.80 5.11 10.06
CA GLY A 118 14.96 5.60 11.43
C GLY A 118 13.61 5.75 12.11
N ASN A 119 13.49 6.76 12.96
CA ASN A 119 12.23 7.04 13.66
C ASN A 119 11.13 7.44 12.67
N VAL A 120 10.01 6.73 12.73
CA VAL A 120 8.84 6.95 11.89
C VAL A 120 7.59 7.12 12.75
N THR A 121 6.82 8.17 12.47
CA THR A 121 5.49 8.41 13.04
C THR A 121 4.41 7.73 12.19
N VAL A 122 3.14 7.78 12.62
CA VAL A 122 2.02 7.32 11.79
C VAL A 122 1.96 8.10 10.48
N ASP A 123 2.01 9.44 10.54
CA ASP A 123 1.96 10.26 9.31
C ASP A 123 3.12 9.94 8.37
N ARG A 124 4.33 9.75 8.90
CA ARG A 124 5.48 9.35 8.08
C ARG A 124 5.29 7.96 7.48
N TYR A 125 4.64 7.04 8.18
CA TYR A 125 4.34 5.71 7.64
C TYR A 125 3.31 5.76 6.51
N LEU A 126 2.33 6.65 6.59
CA LEU A 126 1.37 6.91 5.51
C LEU A 126 2.04 7.49 4.25
N GLU A 127 3.04 8.37 4.42
CA GLU A 127 3.86 8.85 3.30
C GLU A 127 4.65 7.72 2.63
N ILE A 128 5.16 6.76 3.42
CA ILE A 128 5.85 5.57 2.89
C ILE A 128 4.87 4.69 2.09
N ALA A 129 3.66 4.48 2.61
CA ALA A 129 2.61 3.75 1.88
C ALA A 129 2.25 4.44 0.56
N LEU A 130 2.07 5.77 0.58
CA LEU A 130 1.78 6.54 -0.63
C LEU A 130 2.91 6.48 -1.66
N ALA A 131 4.18 6.53 -1.21
CA ALA A 131 5.33 6.38 -2.09
C ALA A 131 5.33 4.99 -2.76
N HIS A 132 4.99 3.94 -2.01
CA HIS A 132 4.87 2.58 -2.53
C HIS A 132 3.75 2.44 -3.57
N ASP A 133 2.54 2.99 -3.32
CA ASP A 133 1.45 3.03 -4.31
C ASP A 133 1.91 3.70 -5.61
N ARG A 134 2.59 4.85 -5.51
CA ARG A 134 3.10 5.62 -6.65
C ARG A 134 4.19 4.86 -7.43
N ASP A 135 5.01 4.07 -6.76
CA ASP A 135 6.04 3.26 -7.42
C ASP A 135 5.41 2.15 -8.27
N HIS A 136 4.37 1.47 -7.77
CA HIS A 136 3.59 0.50 -8.55
C HIS A 136 2.84 1.15 -9.71
N LEU A 137 2.22 2.31 -9.47
CA LEU A 137 1.53 3.06 -10.52
C LEU A 137 2.47 3.40 -11.68
N ARG A 138 3.69 3.89 -11.42
CA ARG A 138 4.71 4.15 -12.45
C ARG A 138 5.14 2.90 -13.21
N GLY A 139 5.04 1.71 -12.60
CA GLY A 139 5.26 0.44 -13.28
C GLY A 139 4.16 0.15 -14.29
N LEU A 140 2.90 0.30 -13.87
CA LEU A 140 1.72 0.07 -14.69
C LEU A 140 1.57 1.09 -15.83
N GLU A 141 1.87 2.37 -15.58
CA GLU A 141 1.88 3.41 -16.62
C GLU A 141 2.87 3.09 -17.74
N ARG A 142 4.05 2.56 -17.38
CA ARG A 142 5.06 2.13 -18.37
C ARG A 142 4.58 0.94 -19.20
N LEU A 143 3.89 -0.01 -18.59
CA LEU A 143 3.27 -1.13 -19.29
C LEU A 143 2.20 -0.64 -20.29
N ALA A 144 1.27 0.22 -19.85
CA ALA A 144 0.22 0.75 -20.72
C ALA A 144 0.77 1.55 -21.90
N GLY A 145 1.83 2.35 -21.69
CA GLY A 145 2.50 3.08 -22.77
C GLY A 145 3.18 2.19 -23.81
N GLN A 146 3.53 0.94 -23.46
CA GLN A 146 4.07 -0.04 -24.40
C GLN A 146 2.97 -0.67 -25.28
N LEU A 147 1.78 -0.88 -24.74
CA LEU A 147 0.63 -1.44 -25.48
C LEU A 147 0.09 -0.50 -26.57
N THR A 148 0.33 0.82 -26.43
CA THR A 148 -0.12 1.84 -27.39
C THR A 148 0.85 2.12 -28.55
N ARG A 149 1.98 1.41 -28.64
CA ARG A 149 2.95 1.53 -29.75
C ARG A 149 2.84 0.38 -30.73
#